data_AF-A0A257NGD3-F1
#
_entry.id   AF-A0A257NGD3-F1
#
_cell.length_a   1.000
_cell.length_b   1.000
_cell.length_c   1.000
_cell.angle_alpha   90.00
_cell.angle_beta   90.00
_cell.angle_gamma   90.00
#
_symmetry.space_group_name_H-M   'P 1'
#
loop_
_entity.id
_entity.type
_entity.pdbx_description
1 polymer ?
#
loop_
_entity_poly.entity_id
_entity_poly.type
_entity_poly.pdbx_seq_one_letter_code
_entity_poly.pdbx_strand_id
1 'polypeptide(L)'
;RRKSILDSIRSQEKLTPELEKAINDADTKTLLEDLYLPYKPKRRTKAQIAREAGLEPLADAILNDRSLIPEHIAACYIDIDKGVPDTAAALDGARQIIMERISEDAELLAELRERVWQKGLIHATVITGKEQAAEKFKDYFDYQEAINKIPSHRALALFRGRNEDLLSLTLKPGGEDKELGILILMIVQNRQMPGWQKRPALPGKSSFSLVLIWT
;
A
#
# COMPACT_ATOMS: atom_id res chain seq x y z
N ARG A 1 -22.26 6.78 9.58
CA ARG A 1 -21.05 6.84 8.71
C ARG A 1 -21.33 6.31 7.30
N ARG A 2 -21.78 5.06 7.15
CA ARG A 2 -22.09 4.43 5.85
C ARG A 2 -22.91 5.32 4.90
N LYS A 3 -24.05 5.85 5.35
CA LYS A 3 -24.89 6.77 4.56
C LYS A 3 -24.11 7.97 3.99
N SER A 4 -23.29 8.62 4.83
CA SER A 4 -22.47 9.78 4.39
C SER A 4 -21.41 9.39 3.35
N ILE A 5 -20.89 8.16 3.39
CA ILE A 5 -19.97 7.64 2.36
C ILE A 5 -20.73 7.43 1.05
N LEU A 6 -21.89 6.76 1.09
CA LEU A 6 -22.74 6.55 -0.08
C LEU A 6 -23.13 7.89 -0.73
N ASP A 7 -23.60 8.85 0.07
CA ASP A 7 -23.98 10.19 -0.40
C ASP A 7 -22.79 10.90 -1.06
N SER A 8 -21.59 10.81 -0.48
CA SER A 8 -20.37 11.44 -1.00
C SER A 8 -19.86 10.80 -2.30
N ILE A 9 -20.05 9.50 -2.49
CA ILE A 9 -19.66 8.79 -3.73
C ILE A 9 -20.70 9.06 -4.81
N ARG A 10 -21.99 9.08 -4.45
CA ARG A 10 -23.11 9.40 -5.34
C ARG A 10 -22.99 10.82 -5.89
N SER A 11 -22.61 11.80 -5.07
CA SER A 11 -22.39 13.18 -5.53
C SER A 11 -21.22 13.33 -6.51
N GLN A 12 -20.34 12.33 -6.61
CA GLN A 12 -19.25 12.27 -7.58
C GLN A 12 -19.63 11.47 -8.84
N GLU A 13 -20.86 10.96 -8.93
CA GLU A 13 -21.35 10.10 -10.02
C GLU A 13 -20.52 8.82 -10.21
N LYS A 14 -19.83 8.36 -9.16
CA LYS A 14 -18.96 7.18 -9.16
C LYS A 14 -19.54 5.97 -8.43
N LEU A 15 -20.80 6.06 -7.98
CA LEU A 15 -21.44 4.98 -7.23
C LEU A 15 -21.97 3.91 -8.19
N THR A 16 -21.21 2.84 -8.37
CA THR A 16 -21.67 1.67 -9.14
C THR A 16 -22.56 0.76 -8.28
N PRO A 17 -23.45 -0.06 -8.88
CA PRO A 17 -24.23 -1.04 -8.13
C PRO A 17 -23.37 -2.04 -7.35
N GLU A 18 -22.21 -2.46 -7.89
CA GLU A 18 -21.31 -3.37 -7.16
C GLU A 18 -20.72 -2.68 -5.92
N LEU A 19 -20.30 -1.43 -6.06
CA LEU A 19 -19.72 -0.65 -4.96
C LEU A 19 -20.76 -0.33 -3.88
N GLU A 20 -21.98 0.05 -4.28
CA GLU A 20 -23.08 0.28 -3.34
C GLU A 20 -23.37 -0.98 -2.51
N LYS A 21 -23.41 -2.14 -3.17
CA LYS A 21 -23.54 -3.44 -2.50
C LYS A 21 -22.38 -3.69 -1.54
N ALA A 22 -21.13 -3.56 -1.99
CA ALA A 22 -19.95 -3.77 -1.16
C ALA A 22 -19.91 -2.88 0.09
N ILE A 23 -20.36 -1.62 -0.02
CA ILE A 23 -20.45 -0.68 1.10
C ILE A 23 -21.55 -1.07 2.10
N ASN A 24 -22.68 -1.58 1.59
CA ASN A 24 -23.78 -2.06 2.42
C ASN A 24 -23.42 -3.35 3.17
N ASP A 25 -22.71 -4.25 2.50
CA ASP A 25 -22.24 -5.53 3.03
C ASP A 25 -20.99 -5.40 3.92
N ALA A 26 -20.38 -4.21 4.02
CA ALA A 26 -19.19 -4.00 4.84
C ALA A 26 -19.49 -4.12 6.35
N ASP A 27 -19.00 -5.19 6.97
CA ASP A 27 -19.24 -5.54 8.38
C ASP A 27 -18.38 -4.76 9.39
N THR A 28 -17.26 -4.17 8.94
CA THR A 28 -16.34 -3.44 9.82
C THR A 28 -16.23 -1.98 9.39
N LYS A 29 -16.01 -1.10 10.38
CA LYS A 29 -15.70 0.31 10.12
C LYS A 29 -14.44 0.44 9.25
N THR A 30 -13.48 -0.45 9.41
CA THR A 30 -12.23 -0.42 8.67
C THR A 30 -12.45 -0.71 7.19
N LEU A 31 -13.14 -1.81 6.85
CA LEU A 31 -13.48 -2.13 5.46
C LEU A 31 -14.32 -1.02 4.81
N LEU A 32 -15.24 -0.42 5.57
CA LEU A 32 -16.03 0.71 5.09
C LEU A 32 -15.17 1.94 4.74
N GLU A 33 -14.16 2.26 5.54
CA GLU A 33 -13.23 3.35 5.22
C GLU A 33 -12.28 2.96 4.08
N ASP A 34 -11.83 1.70 4.00
CA ASP A 34 -10.96 1.19 2.93
C ASP A 34 -11.66 1.33 1.56
N LEU A 35 -12.94 0.92 1.45
CA LEU A 35 -13.76 1.10 0.24
C LEU A 35 -14.00 2.57 -0.13
N TYR A 36 -13.94 3.48 0.84
CA TYR A 36 -14.13 4.91 0.63
C TYR A 36 -12.85 5.65 0.22
N LEU A 37 -11.66 5.07 0.45
CA LEU A 37 -10.37 5.73 0.19
C LEU A 37 -10.25 6.38 -1.21
N PRO A 38 -10.65 5.71 -2.32
CA PRO A 38 -10.53 6.29 -3.66
C PRO A 38 -11.40 7.54 -3.89
N TYR A 39 -12.49 7.66 -3.15
CA TYR A 39 -13.52 8.69 -3.32
C TYR A 39 -13.43 9.80 -2.28
N LYS A 40 -12.59 9.63 -1.27
CA LYS A 40 -12.39 10.63 -0.24
C LYS A 40 -11.79 11.89 -0.87
N PRO A 41 -12.36 13.09 -0.63
CA PRO A 41 -11.77 14.33 -1.12
C PRO A 41 -10.33 14.49 -0.61
N LYS A 42 -9.38 14.71 -1.53
CA LYS A 42 -7.95 14.84 -1.22
C LYS A 42 -7.48 16.25 -1.58
N ARG A 43 -6.45 16.70 -0.86
CA ARG A 43 -5.61 17.82 -1.31
C ARG A 43 -4.89 17.38 -2.60
N ARG A 44 -4.57 18.34 -3.47
CA ARG A 44 -3.87 18.09 -4.74
C ARG A 44 -2.62 17.21 -4.53
N THR A 45 -2.71 15.93 -4.86
CA THR A 45 -1.64 14.93 -4.67
C THR A 45 -0.66 14.94 -5.83
N LYS A 46 0.53 14.37 -5.65
CA LYS A 46 1.48 14.19 -6.76
C LYS A 46 0.88 13.34 -7.89
N ALA A 47 0.10 12.31 -7.53
CA ALA A 47 -0.62 11.48 -8.50
C ALA A 47 -1.68 12.30 -9.26
N GLN A 48 -2.44 13.17 -8.58
CA GLN A 48 -3.39 14.06 -9.25
C GLN A 48 -2.69 15.03 -10.22
N ILE A 49 -1.56 15.62 -9.82
CA ILE A 49 -0.76 16.48 -10.70
C ILE A 49 -0.27 15.70 -11.93
N ALA A 50 0.19 14.46 -11.74
CA ALA A 50 0.59 13.59 -12.84
C ALA A 50 -0.58 13.23 -13.78
N ARG A 51 -1.79 13.02 -13.25
CA ARG A 51 -3.01 12.82 -14.07
C ARG A 51 -3.36 14.06 -14.89
N GLU A 52 -3.31 15.23 -14.26
CA GLU A 52 -3.52 16.53 -14.92
C GLU A 52 -2.46 16.77 -16.03
N ALA A 53 -1.24 16.28 -15.83
CA ALA A 53 -0.18 16.30 -16.84
C ALA A 53 -0.35 15.24 -17.96
N GLY A 54 -1.35 14.35 -17.86
CA GLY A 54 -1.63 13.33 -18.88
C GLY A 54 -0.79 12.06 -18.75
N LEU A 55 -0.25 11.75 -17.57
CA LEU A 55 0.60 10.57 -17.33
C LEU A 55 -0.17 9.29 -16.96
N GLU A 56 -1.50 9.35 -16.83
CA GLU A 56 -2.33 8.17 -16.54
C GLU A 56 -2.15 7.04 -17.59
N PRO A 57 -2.13 7.31 -18.91
CA PRO A 57 -1.92 6.25 -19.90
C PRO A 57 -0.52 5.63 -19.84
N LEU A 58 0.50 6.37 -19.40
CA LEU A 58 1.85 5.84 -19.17
C LEU A 58 1.84 4.86 -17.99
N ALA A 59 1.19 5.23 -16.88
CA ALA A 59 1.03 4.34 -15.73
C ALA A 59 0.27 3.06 -16.10
N ASP A 60 -0.80 3.18 -16.89
CA ASP A 60 -1.57 2.03 -17.39
C ASP A 60 -0.73 1.13 -18.30
N ALA A 61 0.04 1.70 -19.23
CA ALA A 61 0.90 0.93 -20.12
C ALA A 61 1.94 0.11 -19.34
N ILE A 62 2.63 0.73 -18.37
CA ILE A 62 3.63 0.07 -17.53
C ILE A 62 3.01 -1.07 -16.70
N LEU A 63 1.80 -0.88 -16.17
CA LEU A 63 1.13 -1.91 -15.37
C LEU A 63 0.61 -3.07 -16.22
N ASN A 64 0.08 -2.77 -17.41
CA ASN A 64 -0.56 -3.76 -18.28
C ASN A 64 0.47 -4.64 -19.02
N ASP A 65 1.61 -4.10 -19.41
CA ASP A 65 2.62 -4.82 -20.16
C ASP A 65 4.03 -4.62 -19.58
N ARG A 66 4.51 -5.63 -18.86
CA ARG A 66 5.85 -5.65 -18.27
C ARG A 66 6.99 -5.93 -19.27
N SER A 67 6.67 -6.24 -20.52
CA SER A 67 7.70 -6.38 -21.56
C SER A 67 8.15 -5.04 -22.13
N LEU A 68 7.39 -3.97 -21.87
CA LEU A 68 7.75 -2.62 -22.26
C LEU A 68 8.97 -2.12 -21.46
N ILE A 69 9.83 -1.37 -22.14
CA ILE A 69 10.94 -0.64 -21.52
C ILE A 69 10.37 0.72 -21.08
N PRO A 70 10.22 0.99 -19.76
CA PRO A 70 9.55 2.19 -19.26
C PRO A 70 10.14 3.49 -19.80
N GLU A 71 11.46 3.55 -19.93
CA GLU A 71 12.19 4.73 -20.44
C GLU A 71 11.82 5.06 -21.88
N HIS A 72 11.58 4.05 -22.71
CA HIS A 72 11.22 4.24 -24.12
C HIS A 72 9.81 4.79 -24.29
N ILE A 73 8.84 4.23 -23.56
CA ILE A 73 7.46 4.69 -23.64
C ILE A 73 7.25 6.04 -22.95
N ALA A 74 8.00 6.33 -21.88
CA ALA A 74 7.92 7.59 -21.15
C ALA A 74 8.40 8.80 -21.96
N ALA A 75 9.27 8.58 -22.96
CA ALA A 75 9.73 9.64 -23.86
C ALA A 75 8.57 10.34 -24.61
N CYS A 76 7.48 9.62 -24.89
CA CYS A 76 6.29 10.17 -25.54
C CYS A 76 5.44 11.09 -24.63
N TYR A 77 5.77 11.17 -23.34
CA TYR A 77 5.01 11.91 -22.33
C TYR A 77 5.78 13.12 -21.77
N ILE A 78 6.93 13.46 -22.37
CA ILE A 78 7.68 14.66 -22.00
C ILE A 78 6.93 15.90 -22.49
N ASP A 79 6.63 16.80 -21.57
CA ASP A 79 5.86 18.02 -21.81
C ASP A 79 6.22 19.06 -20.74
N ILE A 80 7.10 20.01 -21.12
CA ILE A 80 7.59 21.05 -20.21
C ILE A 80 6.45 21.95 -19.71
N ASP A 81 5.47 22.24 -20.56
CA ASP A 81 4.34 23.11 -20.23
C ASP A 81 3.41 22.46 -19.19
N LYS A 82 3.39 21.13 -19.13
CA LYS A 82 2.68 20.34 -18.11
C LYS A 82 3.54 19.97 -16.91
N GLY A 83 4.77 20.48 -16.82
CA GLY A 83 5.69 20.22 -15.70
C GLY A 83 6.37 18.85 -15.75
N VAL A 84 6.51 18.27 -16.95
CA VAL A 84 7.19 16.99 -17.20
C VAL A 84 8.42 17.24 -18.10
N PRO A 85 9.54 17.73 -17.54
CA PRO A 85 10.68 18.20 -18.33
C PRO A 85 11.52 17.08 -18.96
N ASP A 86 11.46 15.87 -18.41
CA ASP A 86 12.27 14.74 -18.85
C ASP A 86 11.57 13.39 -18.59
N THR A 87 12.20 12.32 -19.09
CA THR A 87 11.74 10.93 -18.90
C THR A 87 11.65 10.55 -17.42
N ALA A 88 12.57 11.04 -16.58
CA ALA A 88 12.60 10.71 -15.16
C ALA A 88 11.39 11.31 -14.43
N ALA A 89 10.99 12.53 -14.77
CA ALA A 89 9.79 13.18 -14.26
C ALA A 89 8.52 12.46 -14.73
N ALA A 90 8.46 12.02 -16.00
CA ALA A 90 7.35 11.23 -16.51
C ALA A 90 7.19 9.90 -15.73
N LEU A 91 8.30 9.21 -15.49
CA LEU A 91 8.32 7.96 -14.71
C LEU A 91 8.01 8.17 -13.23
N ASP A 92 8.47 9.25 -12.60
CA ASP A 92 8.05 9.59 -11.23
C ASP A 92 6.54 9.85 -11.18
N GLY A 93 6.01 10.65 -12.10
CA GLY A 93 4.57 10.91 -12.18
C GLY A 93 3.74 9.63 -12.34
N ALA A 94 4.13 8.76 -13.26
CA ALA A 94 3.51 7.44 -13.43
C ALA A 94 3.61 6.59 -12.16
N ARG A 95 4.76 6.59 -11.49
CA ARG A 95 4.96 5.90 -10.20
C ARG A 95 4.03 6.43 -9.12
N GLN A 96 3.85 7.74 -9.01
CA GLN A 96 2.95 8.33 -8.01
C GLN A 96 1.50 7.88 -8.24
N ILE A 97 1.06 7.81 -9.51
CA ILE A 97 -0.25 7.28 -9.89
C ILE A 97 -0.41 5.83 -9.45
N ILE A 98 0.58 4.99 -9.77
CA ILE A 98 0.56 3.56 -9.43
C ILE A 98 0.56 3.37 -7.90
N MET A 99 1.40 4.11 -7.17
CA MET A 99 1.46 4.08 -5.72
C MET A 99 0.11 4.44 -5.09
N GLU A 100 -0.54 5.50 -5.57
CA GLU A 100 -1.86 5.91 -5.06
C GLU A 100 -2.89 4.80 -5.28
N ARG A 101 -2.95 4.23 -6.49
CA ARG A 101 -3.88 3.13 -6.82
C ARG A 101 -3.67 1.91 -5.92
N ILE A 102 -2.43 1.46 -5.75
CA ILE A 102 -2.10 0.30 -4.92
C ILE A 102 -2.43 0.59 -3.44
N SER A 103 -2.16 1.81 -2.96
CA SER A 103 -2.41 2.18 -1.56
C SER A 103 -3.89 2.30 -1.18
N GLU A 104 -4.78 2.28 -2.17
CA GLU A 104 -6.22 2.49 -2.00
C GLU A 104 -7.05 1.28 -2.42
N ASP A 105 -6.39 0.18 -2.81
CA ASP A 105 -7.05 -1.09 -3.09
C ASP A 105 -7.50 -1.74 -1.77
N ALA A 106 -8.81 -1.72 -1.52
CA ALA A 106 -9.39 -2.17 -0.26
C ALA A 106 -9.12 -3.65 0.04
N GLU A 107 -9.10 -4.50 -0.98
CA GLU A 107 -8.88 -5.94 -0.83
C GLU A 107 -7.40 -6.23 -0.55
N LEU A 108 -6.46 -5.53 -1.21
CA LEU A 108 -5.03 -5.59 -0.90
C LEU A 108 -4.75 -5.08 0.52
N LEU A 109 -5.36 -3.97 0.94
CA LEU A 109 -5.22 -3.45 2.30
C LEU A 109 -5.71 -4.47 3.34
N ALA A 110 -6.84 -5.13 3.09
CA ALA A 110 -7.35 -6.18 3.97
C ALA A 110 -6.38 -7.35 4.08
N GLU A 111 -5.85 -7.85 2.96
CA GLU A 111 -4.88 -8.96 2.92
C GLU A 111 -3.57 -8.61 3.64
N LEU A 112 -3.02 -7.41 3.38
CA LEU A 112 -1.81 -6.94 4.05
C LEU A 112 -2.02 -6.78 5.56
N ARG A 113 -3.16 -6.24 5.98
CA ARG A 113 -3.51 -6.10 7.40
C ARG A 113 -3.59 -7.45 8.09
N GLU A 114 -4.26 -8.43 7.48
CA GLU A 114 -4.35 -9.79 8.03
C GLU A 114 -2.96 -10.44 8.11
N ARG A 115 -2.14 -10.31 7.08
CA ARG A 115 -0.78 -10.88 7.09
C ARG A 115 0.09 -10.26 8.18
N VAL A 116 0.06 -8.93 8.32
CA VAL A 116 0.77 -8.22 9.40
C VAL A 116 0.23 -8.61 10.77
N TRP A 117 -1.07 -8.86 10.90
CA TRP A 117 -1.64 -9.36 12.15
C TRP A 117 -1.14 -10.77 12.50
N GLN A 118 -1.05 -11.67 11.51
CA GLN A 118 -0.63 -13.05 11.73
C GLN A 118 0.87 -13.21 11.96
N LYS A 119 1.69 -12.45 11.22
CA LYS A 119 3.15 -12.64 11.20
C LYS A 119 3.92 -11.48 11.84
N GLY A 120 3.32 -10.31 11.95
CA GLY A 120 4.02 -9.09 12.37
C GLY A 120 4.60 -9.17 13.77
N LEU A 121 5.80 -8.60 13.92
CA LEU A 121 6.53 -8.46 15.16
C LEU A 121 6.57 -6.98 15.55
N ILE A 122 6.13 -6.65 16.74
CA ILE A 122 6.41 -5.33 17.33
C ILE A 122 7.83 -5.37 17.87
N HIS A 123 8.65 -4.39 17.47
CA HIS A 123 9.97 -4.12 18.04
C HIS A 123 9.91 -2.78 18.77
N ALA A 124 10.17 -2.82 20.06
CA ALA A 124 10.31 -1.64 20.90
C ALA A 124 11.78 -1.39 21.19
N THR A 125 12.21 -0.14 21.00
CA THR A 125 13.56 0.31 21.35
C THR A 125 13.51 1.58 22.17
N VAL A 126 14.50 1.78 23.04
CA VAL A 126 14.66 3.07 23.73
C VAL A 126 15.09 4.15 22.75
N ILE A 127 14.58 5.37 22.93
CA ILE A 127 15.07 6.53 22.18
C ILE A 127 16.45 6.92 22.69
N THR A 128 17.41 7.06 21.77
CA THR A 128 18.79 7.42 22.09
C THR A 128 18.87 8.68 22.95
N GLY A 129 19.58 8.60 24.08
CA GLY A 129 19.77 9.71 25.01
C GLY A 129 18.66 9.88 26.05
N LYS A 130 17.66 8.99 26.08
CA LYS A 130 16.56 8.99 27.05
C LYS A 130 16.57 7.78 27.98
N GLU A 131 17.67 7.03 28.05
CA GLU A 131 17.78 5.77 28.79
C GLU A 131 17.50 5.94 30.28
N GLN A 132 18.05 6.99 30.91
CA GLN A 132 17.82 7.28 32.32
C GLN A 132 16.36 7.68 32.62
N ALA A 133 15.75 8.48 31.73
CA ALA A 133 14.35 8.88 31.86
C ALA A 133 13.38 7.71 31.59
N ALA A 134 13.84 6.73 30.81
CA ALA A 134 13.09 5.54 30.42
C ALA A 134 13.32 4.34 31.36
N GLU A 135 13.99 4.49 32.51
CA GLU A 135 14.31 3.38 33.44
C GLU A 135 13.07 2.55 33.82
N LYS A 136 11.90 3.19 33.94
CA LYS A 136 10.61 2.50 34.20
C LYS A 136 10.14 1.58 33.07
N PHE A 137 10.71 1.70 31.88
CA PHE A 137 10.43 0.91 30.69
C PHE A 137 11.61 0.04 30.26
N LYS A 138 12.58 -0.19 31.16
CA LYS A 138 13.81 -0.93 30.87
C LYS A 138 13.60 -2.30 30.24
N ASP A 139 12.55 -3.01 30.67
CA ASP A 139 12.15 -4.31 30.11
C ASP A 139 11.78 -4.25 28.61
N TYR A 140 11.58 -3.04 28.07
CA TYR A 140 11.16 -2.79 26.69
C TYR A 140 12.24 -2.10 25.83
N PHE A 141 13.48 -1.97 26.32
CA PHE A 141 14.55 -1.28 25.57
C PHE A 141 15.00 -2.02 24.31
N ASP A 142 14.81 -3.34 24.27
CA ASP A 142 14.99 -4.17 23.08
C ASP A 142 13.99 -5.33 23.11
N TYR A 143 12.70 -4.99 23.10
CA TYR A 143 11.62 -5.97 23.21
C TYR A 143 11.06 -6.31 21.83
N GLN A 144 10.91 -7.61 21.55
CA GLN A 144 10.31 -8.11 20.31
C GLN A 144 9.26 -9.18 20.61
N GLU A 145 8.05 -9.02 20.06
CA GLU A 145 6.99 -10.02 20.19
C GLU A 145 6.00 -9.95 19.02
N ALA A 146 5.39 -11.09 18.69
CA ALA A 146 4.32 -11.16 17.70
C ALA A 146 3.11 -10.33 18.12
N ILE A 147 2.63 -9.46 17.21
CA ILE A 147 1.58 -8.48 17.50
C ILE A 147 0.29 -9.12 18.02
N ASN A 148 -0.06 -10.30 17.51
CA ASN A 148 -1.24 -11.06 17.91
C ASN A 148 -1.09 -11.83 19.25
N LYS A 149 0.10 -11.84 19.87
CA LYS A 149 0.37 -12.50 21.16
C LYS A 149 0.58 -11.51 22.32
N ILE A 150 0.72 -10.21 22.04
CA ILE A 150 0.96 -9.21 23.07
C ILE A 150 -0.28 -9.09 23.99
N PRO A 151 -0.14 -9.38 25.29
CA PRO A 151 -1.24 -9.21 26.25
C PRO A 151 -1.48 -7.74 26.53
N SER A 152 -2.71 -7.40 26.90
CA SER A 152 -3.18 -6.00 27.01
C SER A 152 -2.31 -5.13 27.93
N HIS A 153 -1.83 -5.65 29.06
CA HIS A 153 -1.00 -4.88 29.99
C HIS A 153 0.36 -4.50 29.40
N ARG A 154 0.99 -5.38 28.60
CA ARG A 154 2.26 -5.08 27.91
C ARG A 154 2.05 -4.10 26.76
N ALA A 155 0.98 -4.30 25.97
CA ALA A 155 0.62 -3.34 24.92
C ALA A 155 0.42 -1.92 25.48
N LEU A 156 -0.25 -1.79 26.62
CA LEU A 156 -0.44 -0.49 27.29
C LEU A 156 0.88 0.12 27.78
N ALA A 157 1.79 -0.68 28.33
CA ALA A 157 3.10 -0.19 28.74
C ALA A 157 3.92 0.33 27.55
N LEU A 158 3.93 -0.40 26.44
CA LEU A 158 4.58 -0.01 25.19
C LEU A 158 4.00 1.31 24.65
N PHE A 159 2.68 1.42 24.56
CA PHE A 159 2.03 2.64 24.07
C PHE A 159 2.26 3.83 25.00
N ARG A 160 2.32 3.60 26.32
CA ARG A 160 2.67 4.65 27.28
C ARG A 160 4.10 5.13 27.08
N GLY A 161 5.06 4.21 26.95
CA GLY A 161 6.45 4.56 26.68
C GLY A 161 6.64 5.32 25.37
N ARG A 162 5.86 4.97 24.33
CA ARG A 162 5.82 5.73 23.07
C ARG A 162 5.22 7.12 23.23
N ASN A 163 4.06 7.23 23.90
CA ASN A 163 3.36 8.52 24.07
C ASN A 163 4.15 9.51 24.92
N GLU A 164 5.04 9.02 25.77
CA GLU A 164 5.97 9.85 26.56
C GLU A 164 7.31 10.10 25.83
N ASP A 165 7.42 9.70 24.56
CA ASP A 165 8.63 9.80 23.73
C ASP A 165 9.86 9.15 24.38
N LEU A 166 9.69 8.04 25.10
CA LEU A 166 10.78 7.30 25.73
C LEU A 166 11.13 6.02 24.95
N LEU A 167 10.13 5.43 24.28
CA LEU A 167 10.29 4.27 23.42
C LEU A 167 9.90 4.60 21.98
N SER A 168 10.60 4.01 21.02
CA SER A 168 10.19 3.87 19.63
C SER A 168 9.53 2.50 19.43
N LEU A 169 8.38 2.46 18.76
CA LEU A 169 7.70 1.21 18.40
C LEU A 169 7.68 1.08 16.88
N THR A 170 8.25 -0.01 16.38
CA THR A 170 8.27 -0.36 14.96
C THR A 170 7.51 -1.67 14.76
N LEU A 171 6.59 -1.71 13.80
CA LEU A 171 5.94 -2.94 13.39
C LEU A 171 6.70 -3.53 12.21
N LYS A 172 7.37 -4.65 12.46
CA LYS A 172 8.04 -5.44 11.43
C LYS A 172 7.05 -6.48 10.90
N PRO A 173 6.96 -6.69 9.59
CA PRO A 173 5.95 -7.58 8.99
C PRO A 173 6.24 -9.09 9.13
N GLY A 174 7.28 -9.49 9.87
CA GLY A 174 7.46 -10.88 10.32
C GLY A 174 8.10 -11.87 9.35
N GLY A 175 8.52 -11.41 8.17
CA GLY A 175 9.37 -12.15 7.22
C GLY A 175 10.46 -11.23 6.68
N GLU A 176 11.45 -11.76 5.95
CA GLU A 176 12.40 -10.91 5.22
C GLU A 176 11.64 -9.99 4.26
N ASP A 177 12.01 -8.71 4.17
CA ASP A 177 11.34 -7.69 3.35
C ASP A 177 11.10 -8.12 1.89
N LYS A 178 11.97 -9.01 1.37
CA LYS A 178 11.87 -9.62 0.04
C LYS A 178 10.58 -10.41 -0.17
N GLU A 179 10.09 -11.14 0.82
CA GLU A 179 8.85 -11.93 0.67
C GLU A 179 7.61 -11.03 0.52
N LEU A 180 7.63 -9.83 1.08
CA LEU A 180 6.53 -8.87 0.99
C LEU A 180 6.56 -8.11 -0.32
N GLY A 181 7.76 -7.74 -0.79
CA GLY A 181 7.95 -7.19 -2.14
C GLY A 181 7.47 -8.19 -3.20
N ILE A 182 7.83 -9.46 -3.07
CA ILE A 182 7.35 -10.53 -3.96
C ILE A 182 5.85 -10.72 -3.83
N LEU A 183 5.28 -10.66 -2.61
CA LEU A 183 3.83 -10.79 -2.43
C LEU A 183 3.06 -9.62 -3.07
N ILE A 184 3.48 -8.38 -2.85
CA ILE A 184 2.84 -7.21 -3.48
C ILE A 184 2.92 -7.34 -4.99
N LEU A 185 4.09 -7.73 -5.53
CA LEU A 185 4.25 -8.01 -6.95
C LEU A 185 3.34 -9.15 -7.42
N MET A 186 3.23 -10.24 -6.65
CA MET A 186 2.37 -11.39 -6.96
C MET A 186 0.88 -11.05 -6.90
N ILE A 187 0.43 -10.25 -5.93
CA ILE A 187 -0.98 -9.83 -5.82
C ILE A 187 -1.31 -8.88 -6.97
N VAL A 188 -0.43 -7.91 -7.27
CA VAL A 188 -0.54 -7.04 -8.45
C VAL A 188 -0.42 -7.84 -9.76
N GLN A 189 0.26 -8.99 -9.76
CA GLN A 189 0.42 -9.90 -10.92
C GLN A 189 -0.76 -10.86 -11.14
N ASN A 190 -1.34 -11.40 -10.07
CA ASN A 190 -2.36 -12.45 -10.12
C ASN A 190 -3.80 -11.92 -10.06
N ARG A 191 -4.03 -10.66 -9.67
CA ARG A 191 -5.35 -10.03 -9.81
C ARG A 191 -5.54 -9.50 -11.22
N GLN A 192 -6.20 -10.30 -12.06
CA GLN A 192 -6.71 -9.88 -13.36
C GLN A 192 -7.74 -8.76 -13.16
N MET A 193 -7.50 -7.61 -13.80
CA MET A 193 -8.52 -6.58 -14.03
C MET A 193 -9.72 -7.19 -14.79
N PRO A 194 -10.96 -6.69 -14.60
CA PRO A 194 -12.16 -7.33 -15.13
C PRO A 194 -12.10 -7.49 -16.66
N GLY A 195 -12.28 -8.72 -17.18
CA GLY A 195 -12.31 -9.01 -18.63
C GLY A 195 -11.39 -10.14 -19.11
N TRP A 196 -10.62 -10.80 -18.25
CA TRP A 196 -9.65 -11.82 -18.66
C TRP A 196 -10.01 -13.22 -18.14
N GLN A 197 -10.01 -14.23 -19.02
CA GLN A 197 -10.16 -15.64 -18.65
C GLN A 197 -8.77 -16.31 -18.52
N LYS A 198 -8.63 -17.19 -17.53
CA LYS A 198 -7.43 -18.01 -17.28
C LYS A 198 -7.12 -18.90 -18.49
N ARG A 199 -5.90 -18.84 -19.04
CA ARG A 199 -5.37 -19.91 -19.90
C ARG A 199 -4.66 -20.96 -19.03
N PRO A 200 -4.81 -22.27 -19.35
CA PRO A 200 -4.15 -23.32 -18.60
C PRO A 200 -2.62 -23.26 -18.78
N ALA A 201 -1.91 -23.59 -17.71
CA ALA A 201 -0.45 -23.63 -17.68
C ALA A 201 0.09 -24.66 -18.69
N LEU A 202 1.13 -24.28 -19.44
CA LEU A 202 1.86 -25.23 -20.30
C LEU A 202 2.69 -26.18 -19.42
N PRO A 203 2.64 -27.49 -19.66
CA PRO A 203 3.42 -28.45 -18.90
C PRO A 203 4.91 -28.38 -19.31
N GLY A 204 5.81 -28.40 -18.32
CA GLY A 204 7.19 -28.85 -18.56
C GLY A 204 8.34 -27.86 -18.43
N LYS A 205 8.28 -26.80 -17.60
CA LYS A 205 9.50 -26.07 -17.19
C LYS A 205 9.61 -25.93 -15.68
N SER A 206 10.26 -26.92 -15.07
CA SER A 206 10.87 -26.83 -13.75
C SER A 206 12.13 -25.94 -13.84
N SER A 207 12.03 -24.72 -13.32
CA SER A 207 13.09 -23.80 -12.91
C SER A 207 12.73 -22.38 -13.35
N PHE A 208 12.04 -21.65 -12.47
CA PHE A 208 11.86 -20.21 -12.58
C PHE A 208 13.04 -19.53 -11.89
N SER A 209 14.12 -19.29 -12.63
CA SER A 209 15.12 -18.28 -12.28
C SER A 209 14.52 -16.90 -12.58
N LEU A 210 13.95 -16.26 -11.56
CA LEU A 210 13.57 -14.85 -11.63
C LEU A 210 14.77 -14.00 -11.19
N VAL A 211 15.51 -13.50 -12.18
CA VAL A 211 16.50 -12.44 -11.97
C VAL A 211 15.75 -11.14 -11.71
N LEU A 212 15.88 -10.61 -10.49
CA LEU A 212 15.48 -9.26 -10.10
C LEU A 212 16.51 -8.27 -10.65
N ILE A 213 16.13 -7.39 -11.58
CA ILE A 213 16.89 -6.18 -11.88
C ILE A 213 15.91 -4.99 -11.83
N TRP A 214 16.05 -4.20 -10.77
CA TRP A 214 15.78 -2.77 -10.72
C TRP A 214 17.09 -2.15 -10.21
N THR A 215 17.84 -1.53 -11.12
CA THR A 215 18.93 -0.58 -10.84
C THR A 215 18.89 0.48 -11.91
#